data_AF-A0A078KL94-F1
#
_entry.id   AF-A0A078KL94-F1
#
_cell.length_a   1.000
_cell.length_b   1.000
_cell.length_c   1.000
_cell.angle_alpha   90.00
_cell.angle_beta   90.00
_cell.angle_gamma   90.00
#
_symmetry.space_group_name_H-M   'P 1'
#
loop_
_entity.id
_entity.type
_entity.pdbx_description
1 polymer ?
#
loop_
_entity_poly.entity_id
_entity_poly.type
_entity_poly.pdbx_seq_one_letter_code
_entity_poly.pdbx_strand_id
1 'polypeptide(L)'
;MVDSGGTTKWNGNTKPANIIKTYDIDGNVNAYIINLQTDGRKSGYILAEVYTEEEPNISEFGFTGEYIIPSGEKASRCGKEKLYYAGNRCFFKKAVIKCMTCGKTVKLK
;
A
#
# COMPACT_ATOMS: atom_id res chain seq x y z
N MET A 1 -4.85 -15.10 25.19
CA MET A 1 -4.10 -14.12 26.02
C MET A 1 -4.50 -12.74 25.54
N VAL A 2 -5.43 -12.11 26.25
CA VAL A 2 -5.19 -11.01 27.20
C VAL A 2 -4.63 -9.79 26.49
N ASP A 3 -5.56 -8.86 26.24
CA ASP A 3 -5.34 -7.46 25.99
C ASP A 3 -4.35 -6.89 27.02
N SER A 4 -3.19 -6.45 26.54
CA SER A 4 -2.16 -5.80 27.34
C SER A 4 -1.85 -4.43 26.74
N GLY A 5 -2.76 -3.48 26.97
CA GLY A 5 -2.40 -2.08 27.24
C GLY A 5 -1.91 -1.22 26.08
N GLY A 6 -2.19 -1.58 24.82
CA GLY A 6 -2.09 -0.66 23.70
C GLY A 6 -3.48 -0.32 23.20
N THR A 7 -3.94 0.92 23.36
CA THR A 7 -5.27 1.38 22.89
C THR A 7 -5.50 0.90 21.44
N THR A 8 -6.37 -0.09 21.23
CA THR A 8 -6.80 -0.46 19.87
C THR A 8 -7.54 0.73 19.31
N LYS A 9 -6.89 1.50 18.41
CA LYS A 9 -7.48 2.73 17.86
C LYS A 9 -8.62 2.46 16.89
N TRP A 10 -8.80 1.21 16.48
CA TRP A 10 -9.88 0.76 15.61
C TRP A 10 -11.00 0.16 16.45
N ASN A 11 -12.24 0.37 16.01
CA ASN A 11 -13.45 -0.14 16.64
C ASN A 11 -14.44 -0.62 15.56
N GLY A 12 -15.67 -1.00 15.94
CA GLY A 12 -16.69 -1.48 15.01
C GLY A 12 -17.12 -0.46 13.92
N ASN A 13 -16.79 0.82 14.10
CA ASN A 13 -17.03 1.87 13.11
C ASN A 13 -15.82 2.13 12.19
N THR A 14 -14.72 1.39 12.35
CA THR A 14 -13.56 1.49 11.46
C THR A 14 -13.90 0.96 10.08
N LYS A 15 -13.65 1.77 9.05
CA LYS A 15 -13.94 1.43 7.64
C LYS A 15 -12.91 2.04 6.70
N PRO A 16 -12.77 1.51 5.46
CA PRO A 16 -11.97 2.15 4.43
C PRO A 16 -12.40 3.60 4.18
N ALA A 17 -11.44 4.51 4.22
CA ALA A 17 -11.59 5.90 3.80
C ALA A 17 -11.25 6.05 2.31
N ASN A 18 -10.16 5.41 1.87
CA ASN A 18 -9.80 5.29 0.47
C ASN A 18 -8.96 4.02 0.24
N ILE A 19 -9.13 3.41 -0.93
CA ILE A 19 -8.42 2.21 -1.35
C ILE A 19 -7.58 2.58 -2.58
N ILE A 20 -6.27 2.33 -2.52
CA ILE A 20 -5.33 2.58 -3.61
C ILE A 20 -4.82 1.23 -4.08
N LYS A 21 -4.97 0.96 -5.38
CA LYS A 21 -4.43 -0.23 -6.02
C LYS A 21 -2.96 0.01 -6.35
N THR A 22 -2.12 -0.99 -6.12
CA THR A 22 -0.77 -1.03 -6.70
C THR A 22 -0.67 -2.10 -7.76
N TYR A 23 0.37 -2.00 -8.57
CA TYR A 23 0.57 -2.86 -9.72
C TYR A 23 1.95 -3.50 -9.73
N ASP A 24 2.03 -4.73 -10.25
CA ASP A 24 3.29 -5.32 -10.67
C ASP A 24 3.77 -4.71 -12.00
N ILE A 25 4.94 -5.15 -12.47
CA ILE A 25 5.55 -4.65 -13.71
C ILE A 25 4.74 -5.00 -14.97
N ASP A 26 3.90 -6.03 -14.91
CA ASP A 26 3.03 -6.48 -15.98
C ASP A 26 1.68 -5.74 -15.98
N GLY A 27 1.43 -4.94 -14.94
CA GLY A 27 0.22 -4.13 -14.77
C GLY A 27 -0.92 -4.85 -14.07
N ASN A 28 -0.68 -6.02 -13.48
CA ASN A 28 -1.65 -6.70 -12.64
C ASN A 28 -1.68 -6.08 -11.25
N VAL A 29 -2.84 -6.08 -10.60
CA VAL A 29 -2.95 -5.63 -9.21
C VAL A 29 -2.24 -6.63 -8.32
N ASN A 30 -1.32 -6.14 -7.48
CA ASN A 30 -0.52 -7.00 -6.60
C ASN A 30 -0.53 -6.58 -5.12
N ALA A 31 -1.06 -5.40 -4.80
CA ALA A 31 -1.37 -5.01 -3.43
C ALA A 31 -2.43 -3.89 -3.39
N TYR A 32 -2.96 -3.69 -2.19
CA TYR A 32 -3.87 -2.60 -1.84
C TYR A 32 -3.34 -1.82 -0.65
N ILE A 33 -3.30 -0.50 -0.78
CA ILE A 33 -3.15 0.41 0.35
C ILE A 33 -4.55 0.88 0.74
N ILE A 34 -5.00 0.49 1.93
CA ILE A 34 -6.31 0.81 2.48
C ILE A 34 -6.10 1.80 3.62
N ASN A 35 -6.33 3.10 3.36
CA ASN A 35 -6.40 4.06 4.45
C ASN A 35 -7.74 3.93 5.16
N LEU A 36 -7.72 4.03 6.48
CA LEU A 36 -8.87 3.79 7.34
C LEU A 36 -9.37 5.08 7.97
N GLN A 37 -10.65 5.08 8.30
CA GLN A 37 -11.27 6.06 9.18
C GLN A 37 -12.09 5.35 10.25
N THR A 38 -12.15 5.95 11.43
CA THR A 38 -12.94 5.50 12.58
C THR A 38 -13.72 6.71 13.07
N ASP A 39 -15.04 6.57 13.21
CA ASP A 39 -15.93 7.66 13.63
C ASP A 39 -15.76 8.93 12.75
N GLY A 40 -15.56 8.73 11.44
CA GLY A 40 -15.37 9.80 10.45
C GLY A 40 -14.00 10.49 10.48
N ARG A 41 -13.03 10.00 11.25
CA ARG A 41 -11.68 10.56 11.37
C ARG A 41 -10.63 9.58 10.85
N LYS A 42 -9.59 10.09 10.19
CA LYS A 42 -8.44 9.28 9.73
C LYS A 42 -7.84 8.50 10.89
N SER A 43 -7.72 7.18 10.72
CA SER A 43 -7.40 6.29 11.82
C SER A 43 -6.35 5.25 11.49
N GLY A 44 -5.55 5.43 10.44
CA GLY A 44 -4.51 4.46 10.09
C GLY A 44 -4.63 3.90 8.69
N TYR A 45 -3.93 2.80 8.47
CA TYR A 45 -3.85 2.16 7.16
C TYR A 45 -3.53 0.66 7.27
N ILE A 46 -3.79 -0.05 6.18
CA ILE A 46 -3.37 -1.43 5.92
C ILE A 46 -2.70 -1.45 4.53
N LEU A 47 -1.57 -2.12 4.41
CA LEU A 47 -0.99 -2.57 3.14
C LEU A 47 -1.23 -4.09 3.06
N ALA A 48 -2.08 -4.49 2.11
CA ALA A 48 -2.45 -5.87 1.88
C ALA A 48 -1.92 -6.33 0.52
N GLU A 49 -1.03 -7.30 0.52
CA GLU A 49 -0.47 -7.92 -0.69
C GLU A 49 -1.43 -8.98 -1.19
N VAL A 50 -1.65 -9.00 -2.50
CA VAL A 50 -2.54 -9.95 -3.17
C VAL A 50 -1.79 -10.63 -4.30
N TYR A 51 -1.54 -11.92 -4.10
CA TYR A 51 -1.00 -12.81 -5.12
C TYR A 51 -2.14 -13.64 -5.67
N THR A 52 -2.14 -13.94 -6.98
CA THR A 52 -3.28 -14.49 -7.72
C THR A 52 -3.79 -15.86 -7.24
N GLU A 53 -3.08 -16.50 -6.31
CA GLU A 53 -3.37 -17.85 -5.82
C GLU A 53 -3.32 -17.97 -4.28
N GLU A 54 -3.12 -16.87 -3.55
CA GLU A 54 -2.98 -16.89 -2.10
C GLU A 54 -3.97 -15.94 -1.41
N GLU A 55 -4.27 -16.22 -0.14
CA GLU A 55 -5.04 -15.29 0.69
C GLU A 55 -4.27 -13.96 0.82
N PRO A 56 -4.97 -12.81 0.85
CA PRO A 56 -4.31 -11.52 1.00
C PRO A 56 -3.48 -11.47 2.29
N ASN A 57 -2.21 -11.11 2.18
CA ASN A 57 -1.31 -10.97 3.32
C ASN A 57 -1.22 -9.51 3.76
N ILE A 58 -1.40 -9.23 5.06
CA ILE A 58 -1.15 -7.88 5.60
C ILE A 58 0.35 -7.73 5.83
N SER A 59 1.03 -7.04 4.92
CA SER A 59 2.47 -6.79 5.03
C SER A 59 2.82 -5.58 5.89
N GLU A 60 1.89 -4.63 6.04
CA GLU A 60 2.06 -3.49 6.94
C GLU A 60 0.73 -2.94 7.44
N PHE A 61 0.71 -2.43 8.67
CA PHE A 61 -0.41 -1.63 9.18
C PHE A 61 0.09 -0.54 10.13
N GLY A 62 -0.71 0.51 10.27
CA GLY A 62 -0.46 1.59 11.22
C GLY A 62 -1.77 2.10 11.81
N PHE A 63 -1.78 2.39 13.11
CA PHE A 63 -2.99 2.84 13.83
C PHE A 63 -3.30 4.34 13.71
N THR A 64 -2.52 5.09 12.93
CA THR A 64 -2.67 6.54 12.80
C THR A 64 -2.38 7.01 11.37
N GLY A 65 -3.00 8.12 10.98
CA GLY A 65 -2.69 8.79 9.71
C GLY A 65 -3.15 8.03 8.48
N GLU A 66 -2.42 8.23 7.39
CA GLU A 66 -2.56 7.58 6.08
C GLU A 66 -1.22 6.95 5.72
N TYR A 67 -1.20 5.97 4.84
CA TYR A 67 0.04 5.40 4.33
C TYR A 67 0.87 6.45 3.59
N ILE A 68 2.16 6.50 3.91
CA ILE A 68 3.17 7.35 3.26
C ILE A 68 4.17 6.42 2.55
N ILE A 69 4.24 6.51 1.22
CA ILE A 69 5.24 5.75 0.45
C ILE A 69 6.65 6.29 0.79
N PRO A 70 7.73 5.50 0.64
CA PRO A 70 9.07 5.93 1.08
C PRO A 70 9.61 7.21 0.46
N SER A 71 9.06 7.65 -0.69
CA SER A 71 9.36 8.97 -1.25
C SER A 71 8.82 10.15 -0.42
N GLY A 72 8.10 9.88 0.68
CA GLY A 72 7.48 10.88 1.55
C GLY A 72 6.09 11.32 1.10
N GLU A 73 5.57 10.79 0.00
CA GLU A 73 4.25 11.15 -0.52
C GLU A 73 3.13 10.32 0.12
N LYS A 74 1.98 10.95 0.36
CA LYS A 74 0.76 10.22 0.74
C LYS A 74 0.29 9.36 -0.42
N ALA A 75 0.06 8.08 -0.19
CA ALA A 75 -0.39 7.17 -1.23
C ALA A 75 -1.73 7.61 -1.87
N SER A 76 -2.59 8.30 -1.11
CA SER A 76 -3.86 8.87 -1.61
C SER A 76 -3.68 9.99 -2.64
N ARG A 77 -2.51 10.65 -2.68
CA ARG A 77 -2.18 11.68 -3.68
C ARG A 77 -1.58 11.11 -4.96
N CYS A 78 -1.24 9.82 -4.96
CA CYS A 78 -0.71 9.12 -6.15
C CYS A 78 -1.77 8.90 -7.24
N GLY A 79 -3.06 9.07 -6.95
CA GLY A 79 -4.19 8.56 -7.75
C GLY A 79 -4.36 9.05 -9.19
N LYS A 80 -3.46 9.89 -9.72
CA LYS A 80 -3.39 10.21 -11.16
C LYS A 80 -2.44 9.31 -11.94
N GLU A 81 -1.51 8.63 -11.27
CA GLU A 81 -0.49 7.79 -11.89
C GLU A 81 -0.60 6.36 -11.33
N LYS A 82 -0.27 5.34 -12.15
CA LYS A 82 -0.17 3.96 -11.65
C LYS A 82 0.94 3.91 -10.59
N LEU A 83 0.60 3.41 -9.40
CA LEU A 83 1.58 3.14 -8.35
C LEU A 83 2.00 1.69 -8.46
N TYR A 84 3.26 1.43 -8.75
CA TYR A 84 3.79 0.08 -8.79
C TYR A 84 4.38 -0.30 -7.44
N TYR A 85 4.27 -1.57 -7.08
CA TYR A 85 4.78 -2.12 -5.84
C TYR A 85 5.59 -3.38 -6.12
N ALA A 86 6.81 -3.47 -5.57
CA ALA A 86 7.71 -4.61 -5.77
C ALA A 86 8.03 -5.37 -4.48
N GLY A 87 7.19 -5.24 -3.45
CA GLY A 87 7.45 -5.79 -2.11
C GLY A 87 8.34 -4.88 -1.27
N ASN A 88 8.44 -5.16 0.04
CA ASN A 88 9.36 -4.50 0.97
C ASN A 88 9.34 -2.96 0.91
N ARG A 89 8.14 -2.37 0.85
CA ARG A 89 7.91 -0.93 0.71
C ARG A 89 8.52 -0.32 -0.57
N CYS A 90 8.89 -1.09 -1.58
CA CYS A 90 9.42 -0.55 -2.84
C CYS A 90 8.27 -0.07 -3.74
N PHE A 91 8.13 1.26 -3.90
CA PHE A 91 7.10 1.88 -4.74
C PHE A 91 7.69 2.77 -5.83
N PHE A 92 7.06 2.82 -6.99
CA PHE A 92 7.44 3.70 -8.11
C PHE A 92 6.23 4.10 -8.96
N LYS A 93 6.28 5.29 -9.58
CA LYS A 93 5.14 5.87 -10.33
C LYS A 93 5.34 5.92 -11.85
N LYS A 94 6.59 5.85 -12.28
CA LYS A 94 7.07 5.74 -13.67
C LYS A 94 8.43 5.08 -13.57
N ALA A 95 8.53 3.80 -13.91
CA ALA A 95 9.84 3.16 -13.90
C ALA A 95 10.38 2.98 -15.32
N VAL A 96 11.50 3.66 -15.54
CA VAL A 96 12.59 3.20 -16.37
C VAL A 96 13.36 2.23 -15.49
N ILE A 97 12.96 0.95 -15.45
CA ILE A 97 13.71 -0.06 -14.69
C ILE A 97 14.98 -0.35 -15.48
N LYS A 98 16.14 -0.02 -14.91
CA LYS A 98 17.43 -0.42 -15.46
C LYS A 98 17.85 -1.74 -14.84
N CYS A 99 17.96 -2.78 -15.65
CA CYS A 99 18.57 -4.03 -15.21
C CYS A 99 20.07 -3.80 -14.99
N MET A 100 20.54 -4.02 -13.76
CA MET A 100 21.95 -3.84 -13.41
C MET A 100 22.85 -4.93 -14.01
N THR A 101 22.29 -6.09 -14.36
CA THR A 101 23.02 -7.23 -14.94
C THR A 101 23.27 -7.06 -16.44
N CYS A 102 22.28 -6.58 -17.20
CA CYS A 102 22.37 -6.49 -18.67
C CYS A 102 22.26 -5.06 -19.23
N GLY A 103 22.11 -4.05 -18.37
CA GLY A 103 22.01 -2.64 -18.76
C GLY A 103 20.71 -2.24 -19.47
N LYS A 104 19.83 -3.20 -19.77
CA LYS A 104 18.55 -2.94 -20.46
C LYS A 104 17.65 -2.06 -19.61
N THR A 105 16.95 -1.18 -20.29
CA THR A 105 15.99 -0.24 -19.72
C THR A 105 14.59 -0.64 -20.14
N VAL A 106 13.72 -0.95 -19.17
CA VAL A 106 12.30 -1.23 -19.40
C VAL A 106 11.51 0.00 -19.00
N LYS A 107 10.77 0.57 -19.94
CA LYS A 107 9.78 1.62 -19.65
C LYS A 107 8.45 0.94 -19.34
N LEU A 108 7.99 1.05 -18.10
CA LEU A 108 6.64 0.62 -17.73
C LEU A 108 5.60 1.60 -18.31
N LYS A 109 4.56 1.06 -18.95
CA LYS A 109 3.48 1.82 -19.63
C LYS A 109 2.28 2.08 -18.73
#